data_AF-A0A857DDB4-F1
#
_entry.id   AF-A0A857DDB4-F1
#
_cell.length_a   1.000
_cell.length_b   1.000
_cell.length_c   1.000
_cell.angle_alpha   90.00
_cell.angle_beta   90.00
_cell.angle_gamma   90.00
#
_symmetry.space_group_name_H-M   'P 1'
#
loop_
_entity.id
_entity.type
_entity.pdbx_description
1 polymer ?
#
loop_
_entity_poly.entity_id
_entity_poly.type
_entity_poly.pdbx_seq_one_letter_code
_entity_poly.pdbx_strand_id
1 'polypeptide(L)'
;MILSTTNLLADSASKGLDITGGTLAIIIVTVVIFVGLASALVTFFVTKKMFEKQLKENPPVNEKMIRIMFQQMGRKASETQIRQIMRSMNAAKKKDV
;
A
#
# COMPACT_ATOMS: atom_id res chain seq x y z
N MET A 1 -5.83 -7.02 -65.33
CA MET A 1 -6.58 -7.09 -64.05
C MET A 1 -5.95 -8.07 -63.05
N ILE A 2 -4.64 -8.36 -63.14
CA ILE A 2 -3.99 -9.38 -62.26
C ILE A 2 -2.96 -8.73 -61.31
N LEU A 3 -2.66 -7.43 -61.47
CA LEU A 3 -1.67 -6.70 -60.64
C LEU A 3 -2.25 -6.07 -59.35
N SER A 4 -3.57 -6.02 -59.18
CA SER A 4 -4.20 -5.40 -58.00
C SER A 4 -4.35 -6.37 -56.83
N THR A 5 -4.49 -7.67 -57.11
CA THR A 5 -4.69 -8.73 -56.11
C THR A 5 -3.41 -9.08 -55.36
N THR A 6 -2.23 -8.85 -55.94
CA THR A 6 -0.94 -9.12 -55.29
C THR A 6 -0.62 -8.13 -54.17
N ASN A 7 -1.10 -6.88 -54.27
CA ASN A 7 -0.84 -5.84 -53.26
C ASN A 7 -1.76 -5.95 -52.04
N LEU A 8 -2.92 -6.60 -52.19
CA LEU A 8 -3.95 -6.75 -51.15
C LEU A 8 -3.64 -7.92 -50.18
N LEU A 9 -2.89 -8.91 -50.66
CA LEU A 9 -2.40 -10.04 -49.86
C LEU A 9 -1.15 -9.67 -49.03
N ALA A 10 -0.36 -8.71 -49.48
CA ALA A 10 0.81 -8.20 -48.74
C ALA A 10 0.42 -7.37 -47.50
N ASP A 11 -0.71 -6.64 -47.57
CA ASP A 11 -1.23 -5.81 -46.47
C ASP A 11 -1.96 -6.63 -45.38
N SER A 12 -2.34 -7.88 -45.69
CA SER A 12 -2.89 -8.79 -44.68
C SER A 12 -1.82 -9.59 -43.93
N ALA A 13 -0.57 -9.59 -44.41
CA ALA A 13 0.57 -10.22 -43.74
C ALA A 13 1.22 -9.32 -42.67
N SER A 14 0.99 -8.00 -42.71
CA SER A 14 1.37 -7.06 -41.64
C SER A 14 0.45 -7.12 -40.41
N LYS A 15 -0.64 -7.92 -40.48
CA LYS A 15 -1.48 -8.30 -39.33
C LYS A 15 -0.98 -9.58 -38.64
N GLY A 16 0.23 -10.03 -38.94
CA GLY A 16 0.92 -11.06 -38.18
C GLY A 16 1.76 -10.41 -37.10
N LEU A 17 1.26 -10.40 -35.85
CA LEU A 17 2.00 -10.17 -34.59
C LEU A 17 3.45 -9.68 -34.77
N ASP A 18 3.64 -8.40 -35.15
CA ASP A 18 4.97 -7.82 -35.37
C ASP A 18 5.69 -7.69 -34.02
N ILE A 19 6.52 -8.69 -33.67
CA ILE A 19 7.50 -8.62 -32.56
C ILE A 19 8.56 -7.51 -32.83
N THR A 20 8.46 -6.79 -33.95
CA THR A 20 9.32 -5.69 -34.35
C THR A 20 8.83 -4.38 -33.73
N GLY A 21 9.37 -4.04 -32.56
CA GLY A 21 9.30 -2.70 -31.94
C GLY A 21 7.93 -2.26 -31.41
N GLY A 22 6.89 -2.27 -32.24
CA GLY A 22 5.53 -1.82 -31.91
C GLY A 22 4.84 -2.72 -30.88
N THR A 23 4.85 -4.04 -31.07
CA THR A 23 4.24 -4.97 -30.10
C THR A 23 5.02 -5.03 -28.79
N LEU A 24 6.36 -4.93 -28.83
CA LEU A 24 7.20 -4.81 -27.64
C LEU A 24 6.85 -3.54 -26.84
N ALA A 25 6.67 -2.40 -27.51
CA ALA A 25 6.25 -1.17 -26.86
C ALA A 25 4.87 -1.31 -26.20
N ILE A 26 3.90 -1.93 -26.88
CA ILE A 26 2.55 -2.16 -26.33
C ILE A 26 2.58 -3.09 -25.11
N ILE A 27 3.38 -4.16 -25.15
CA ILE A 27 3.55 -5.09 -24.03
C ILE A 27 4.20 -4.36 -22.84
N ILE A 28 5.28 -3.61 -23.06
CA ILE A 28 5.96 -2.85 -22.00
C ILE A 28 5.00 -1.85 -21.36
N VAL A 29 4.26 -1.08 -22.14
CA VAL A 29 3.30 -0.09 -21.63
C VAL A 29 2.20 -0.77 -20.80
N THR A 30 1.68 -1.90 -21.27
CA THR A 30 0.64 -2.65 -20.57
C THR A 30 1.15 -3.23 -19.25
N VAL A 31 2.37 -3.78 -19.23
CA VAL A 31 3.03 -4.30 -18.02
C VAL A 31 3.29 -3.18 -17.01
N VAL A 32 3.78 -2.02 -17.45
CA VAL A 32 4.04 -0.88 -16.55
C VAL A 32 2.76 -0.39 -15.89
N ILE A 33 1.64 -0.31 -16.63
CA ILE A 33 0.35 0.08 -16.08
C ILE A 33 -0.15 -0.96 -15.06
N PHE A 34 -0.07 -2.25 -15.39
CA PHE A 34 -0.50 -3.32 -14.49
C PHE A 34 0.36 -3.38 -13.22
N VAL A 35 1.68 -3.26 -13.35
CA VAL A 35 2.61 -3.26 -12.21
C VAL A 35 2.44 -2.01 -11.37
N GLY A 36 2.18 -0.84 -11.98
CA GLY A 36 1.88 0.40 -11.25
C GLY A 36 0.62 0.26 -10.38
N LEU A 37 -0.46 -0.29 -10.94
CA LEU A 37 -1.71 -0.51 -10.19
C LEU A 37 -1.57 -1.61 -9.12
N ALA A 38 -0.92 -2.72 -9.47
CA ALA A 38 -0.70 -3.83 -8.55
C ALA A 38 0.22 -3.42 -7.38
N SER A 39 1.32 -2.70 -7.65
CA SER A 39 2.25 -2.24 -6.62
C SER A 39 1.62 -1.22 -5.68
N ALA A 40 0.71 -0.35 -6.14
CA ALA A 40 0.01 0.58 -5.27
C ALA A 40 -0.86 -0.14 -4.22
N LEU A 41 -1.65 -1.14 -4.65
CA LEU A 41 -2.50 -1.93 -3.76
C LEU A 41 -1.67 -2.81 -2.81
N VAL A 42 -0.62 -3.45 -3.33
CA VAL A 42 0.26 -4.29 -2.53
C VAL A 42 1.03 -3.45 -1.51
N THR A 43 1.57 -2.30 -1.89
CA THR A 43 2.32 -1.41 -0.99
C THR A 43 1.41 -0.88 0.10
N PHE A 44 0.18 -0.45 -0.21
CA PHE A 44 -0.78 -0.01 0.79
C PHE A 44 -1.09 -1.10 1.81
N PHE A 45 -1.37 -2.32 1.35
CA PHE A 45 -1.74 -3.43 2.22
C PHE A 45 -0.57 -3.93 3.09
N VAL A 46 0.62 -4.07 2.49
CA VAL A 46 1.84 -4.47 3.21
C VAL A 46 2.19 -3.44 4.27
N THR A 47 2.14 -2.15 3.91
CA THR A 47 2.42 -1.06 4.83
C THR A 47 1.46 -1.08 6.01
N LYS A 48 0.14 -1.20 5.76
CA LYS A 48 -0.87 -1.34 6.82
C LYS A 48 -0.54 -2.49 7.77
N LYS A 49 -0.29 -3.70 7.23
CA LYS A 49 -0.01 -4.90 8.03
C LYS A 49 1.29 -4.79 8.82
N MET A 50 2.31 -4.13 8.26
CA MET A 50 3.57 -3.90 8.92
C MET A 50 3.42 -2.88 10.06
N PHE A 51 2.69 -1.79 9.84
CA PHE A 51 2.38 -0.80 10.90
C PHE A 51 1.56 -1.42 12.03
N GLU A 52 0.53 -2.22 11.71
CA GLU A 52 -0.26 -2.93 12.72
C GLU A 52 0.62 -3.85 13.58
N LYS A 53 1.54 -4.60 12.94
CA LYS A 53 2.48 -5.47 13.66
C LYS A 53 3.41 -4.67 14.58
N GLN A 54 3.98 -3.57 14.09
CA GLN A 54 4.87 -2.72 14.88
C GLN A 54 4.14 -2.05 16.07
N LEU A 55 2.92 -1.55 15.85
CA LEU A 55 2.10 -0.95 16.91
C LEU A 55 1.64 -1.96 17.97
N LYS A 56 1.50 -3.23 17.58
CA LYS A 56 1.16 -4.32 18.50
C LYS A 56 2.37 -4.76 19.34
N GLU A 57 3.56 -4.80 18.74
CA GLU A 57 4.80 -5.19 19.43
C GLU A 57 5.32 -4.07 20.36
N ASN A 58 5.17 -2.80 19.97
CA ASN A 58 5.51 -1.64 20.80
C ASN A 58 4.29 -0.70 20.93
N PRO A 59 3.43 -0.89 21.94
CA PRO A 59 2.23 -0.08 22.10
C PRO A 59 2.60 1.40 22.23
N PRO A 60 1.89 2.31 21.54
CA PRO A 60 2.26 3.73 21.47
C PRO A 60 2.10 4.47 22.80
N VAL A 61 1.45 3.86 23.80
CA VAL A 61 1.27 4.44 25.14
C VAL A 61 1.57 3.37 26.17
N ASN A 62 2.47 3.70 27.11
CA ASN A 62 2.79 2.87 28.27
C ASN A 62 2.61 3.70 29.56
N GLU A 63 2.55 3.03 30.71
CA GLU A 63 2.33 3.65 32.03
C GLU A 63 3.41 4.67 32.40
N LYS A 64 4.67 4.39 32.02
CA LYS A 64 5.81 5.29 32.23
C LYS A 64 5.68 6.57 31.38
N MET A 65 5.17 6.47 30.16
CA MET A 65 4.93 7.59 29.26
C MET A 65 3.85 8.51 29.84
N ILE A 66 2.75 7.93 30.34
CA ILE A 66 1.70 8.68 31.03
C ILE A 66 2.28 9.35 32.28
N ARG A 67 3.11 8.64 33.07
CA ARG A 67 3.76 9.21 34.25
C ARG A 67 4.66 10.39 33.89
N ILE A 68 5.49 10.27 32.86
CA ILE A 68 6.36 11.37 32.36
C ILE A 68 5.50 12.55 31.92
N MET A 69 4.41 12.30 31.20
CA MET A 69 3.48 13.34 30.74
C MET A 69 2.83 14.10 31.91
N PHE A 70 2.42 13.40 32.97
CA PHE A 70 1.94 14.03 34.21
C PHE A 70 3.04 14.78 34.96
N GLN A 71 4.25 14.23 35.02
CA GLN A 71 5.41 14.87 35.64
C GLN A 71 5.79 16.18 34.91
N GLN A 72 5.68 16.22 33.58
CA GLN A 72 5.85 17.46 32.79
C GLN A 72 4.79 18.51 33.12
N MET A 73 3.59 18.10 33.50
CA MET A 73 2.52 18.99 33.96
C MET A 73 2.65 19.36 35.46
N GLY A 74 3.76 19.02 36.12
CA GLY A 74 4.00 19.35 37.52
C GLY A 74 3.15 18.54 38.52
N ARG A 75 2.50 17.47 38.08
CA ARG A 75 1.66 16.61 38.91
C ARG A 75 2.19 15.18 38.96
N LYS A 76 2.28 14.59 40.14
CA LYS A 76 2.56 13.15 40.27
C LYS A 76 1.25 12.39 40.02
N ALA A 77 1.19 11.60 38.95
CA ALA A 77 0.03 10.77 38.69
C ALA A 77 -0.09 9.64 39.73
N SER A 78 -1.31 9.37 40.19
CA SER A 78 -1.60 8.19 41.01
C SER A 78 -1.62 6.93 40.13
N GLU A 79 -0.97 5.86 40.57
CA GLU A 79 -0.89 4.58 39.83
C GLU A 79 -2.27 4.01 39.41
N THR A 80 -3.32 4.29 40.19
CA THR A 80 -4.69 3.90 39.87
C THR A 80 -5.27 4.72 38.72
N GLN A 81 -5.01 6.03 38.67
CA GLN A 81 -5.41 6.91 37.57
C GLN A 81 -4.67 6.56 36.28
N ILE A 82 -3.37 6.24 36.35
CA ILE A 82 -2.58 5.81 35.19
C ILE A 82 -3.21 4.55 34.56
N ARG A 83 -3.53 3.54 35.40
CA ARG A 83 -4.16 2.31 34.93
C ARG A 83 -5.56 2.52 34.35
N GLN A 84 -6.35 3.44 34.91
CA GLN A 84 -7.67 3.78 34.38
C GLN A 84 -7.58 4.43 32.99
N ILE A 85 -6.59 5.32 32.78
CA ILE A 85 -6.34 5.97 31.48
C ILE A 85 -5.79 4.96 30.47
N MET A 86 -4.86 4.08 30.86
CA MET A 86 -4.39 3.01 29.97
C MET A 86 -5.53 2.14 29.44
N ARG A 87 -6.49 1.80 30.30
CA ARG A 87 -7.67 1.00 29.92
C ARG A 87 -8.58 1.76 28.96
N SER A 88 -8.83 3.05 29.18
CA SER A 88 -9.67 3.85 28.27
C SER A 88 -8.99 4.08 26.91
N MET A 89 -7.67 4.27 26.88
CA MET A 89 -6.92 4.40 25.63
C MET A 89 -6.88 3.09 24.81
N ASN A 90 -6.76 1.94 25.49
CA ASN A 90 -6.84 0.64 24.82
C ASN A 90 -8.25 0.36 24.29
N ALA A 91 -9.29 0.77 25.02
CA ALA A 91 -10.67 0.66 24.57
C ALA A 91 -10.95 1.55 23.35
N ALA A 92 -10.36 2.76 23.29
CA ALA A 92 -10.47 3.64 22.13
C ALA A 92 -9.77 3.05 20.89
N LYS A 93 -8.54 2.53 21.02
CA LYS A 93 -7.84 1.88 19.89
C LYS A 93 -8.59 0.69 19.29
N LYS A 94 -9.29 -0.09 20.11
CA LYS A 94 -10.09 -1.24 19.63
C LYS A 94 -11.31 -0.83 18.81
N LYS A 95 -11.71 0.44 18.84
CA LYS A 95 -12.87 0.94 18.11
C LYS A 95 -12.52 1.48 16.71
N ASP A 96 -11.25 1.80 16.47
CA ASP A 96 -10.78 2.45 15.24
C ASP A 96 -9.96 1.51 14.33
N VAL A 97 -9.87 0.22 14.67
CA VAL A 97 -9.25 -0.85 13.87
C VAL A 97 -10.28 -1.94 13.59
#